data_AF-A0A1H1IR52-F1
#
_entry.id   AF-A0A1H1IR52-F1
#
_cell.length_a   1.000
_cell.length_b   1.000
_cell.length_c   1.000
_cell.angle_alpha   90.00
_cell.angle_beta   90.00
_cell.angle_gamma   90.00
#
_symmetry.space_group_name_H-M   'P 1'
#
loop_
_entity.id
_entity.type
_entity.pdbx_description
1 polymer ?
#
loop_
_entity_poly.entity_id
_entity_poly.type
_entity_poly.pdbx_seq_one_letter_code
_entity_poly.pdbx_strand_id
1 'polypeptide(L)'
;MNFSYHRGYGSFPYGRHPYGPVPYGSSSYKFERWDAPFSRATPYSLTPGESFVGSLSYRGDRDAVAVDLVAGQEYTISLAGVGYYGVRDTVLALYDSNGNQIAFDDDSGEGRSSEITFTATSSGKYFIGVSSGGGSYRGRYKINVVATEKPIDPDPVDPDPVDPDPVDPDPVDPDPVDPDPVDPDPVDPDPVDPDPVDPDPVDPQPTSDPEIAVPAGSFTNDEIANQLTDTFWNGNRRAFDVEPGGSISVNIGNLNSAGQYLALKALESWTMVTGINFDAVNSGAQINFSDTRSGAYSNSQTSRGTIFSSNVNVHTSWLARNGTDLDSYSFQTYVHEIGHALGLGHAGNYNGSANYGVSNHYDNDSWQGTVMSYFSQRENTAIDASTAYVVTPMIADILAMQDLYGTATDLRTEGTIYGENSTAGGYYDEIASLRPATFTIIDGGGEDTIDFSSVNANQKISLLAETYSDVNGLRGNMTIMRGTVIENAIAGSGNDILIGNFADNALYGNAGNDRLDGGFGNDTLSGGSGSDTFVFNANWGNDEITDFTDGVDFIEFESGATSFEDLTISSVGSDAVITYEGSVITVTGVDASLLGVDDFAFA
;
A
#
# COMPACT_ATOMS: atom_id res chain seq x y z
N MET A 1 -20.45 59.72 -19.43
CA MET A 1 -20.83 58.92 -20.61
C MET A 1 -20.28 57.52 -20.38
N ASN A 2 -21.18 56.56 -20.22
CA ASN A 2 -20.91 55.16 -19.89
C ASN A 2 -20.48 54.36 -21.12
N PHE A 3 -19.61 53.37 -20.95
CA PHE A 3 -19.73 52.09 -21.65
C PHE A 3 -19.34 50.94 -20.70
N SER A 4 -20.31 50.05 -20.48
CA SER A 4 -20.20 48.74 -19.84
C SER A 4 -20.41 47.68 -20.91
N TYR A 5 -19.62 46.60 -20.86
CA TYR A 5 -19.86 45.37 -21.62
C TYR A 5 -20.57 44.36 -20.70
N HIS A 6 -21.72 43.85 -21.12
CA HIS A 6 -22.45 42.75 -20.49
C HIS A 6 -22.20 41.46 -21.31
N ARG A 7 -21.80 40.37 -20.62
CA ARG A 7 -21.86 39.00 -21.15
C ARG A 7 -23.25 38.42 -20.88
N GLY A 8 -23.76 37.70 -21.87
CA GLY A 8 -25.11 37.12 -21.88
C GLY A 8 -25.22 35.81 -21.11
N TYR A 9 -26.42 35.61 -20.56
CA TYR A 9 -26.96 34.32 -20.13
C TYR A 9 -27.83 33.75 -21.25
N GLY A 10 -27.72 32.44 -21.48
CA GLY A 10 -28.63 31.65 -22.31
C GLY A 10 -28.70 30.23 -21.74
N SER A 11 -29.91 29.82 -21.37
CA SER A 11 -30.28 28.59 -20.65
C SER A 11 -30.78 27.47 -21.59
N PHE A 12 -31.04 26.29 -20.98
CA PHE A 12 -31.80 25.09 -21.42
C PHE A 12 -30.96 23.88 -21.92
N PRO A 13 -31.47 22.64 -21.86
CA PRO A 13 -32.14 21.94 -20.73
C PRO A 13 -31.63 20.49 -20.53
N TYR A 14 -31.99 19.87 -19.39
CA TYR A 14 -31.77 18.46 -19.08
C TYR A 14 -32.48 17.51 -20.07
N GLY A 15 -31.73 16.54 -20.62
CA GLY A 15 -32.24 15.40 -21.38
C GLY A 15 -31.53 14.12 -20.94
N ARG A 16 -32.32 13.15 -20.44
CA ARG A 16 -31.90 11.79 -20.04
C ARG A 16 -31.25 11.05 -21.22
N HIS A 17 -30.11 10.39 -21.00
CA HIS A 17 -29.60 9.33 -21.88
C HIS A 17 -29.45 8.01 -21.11
N PRO A 18 -29.74 6.87 -21.76
CA PRO A 18 -29.69 5.54 -21.17
C PRO A 18 -28.29 4.96 -21.37
N TYR A 19 -27.51 4.81 -20.31
CA TYR A 19 -26.28 4.02 -20.36
C TYR A 19 -26.57 2.62 -19.82
N GLY A 20 -26.52 1.64 -20.73
CA GLY A 20 -26.18 0.28 -20.35
C GLY A 20 -24.72 0.22 -19.88
N PRO A 21 -24.34 -0.81 -19.10
CA PRO A 21 -23.07 -0.83 -18.40
C PRO A 21 -21.88 -0.88 -19.37
N VAL A 22 -20.96 0.07 -19.19
CA VAL A 22 -19.62 0.08 -19.78
C VAL A 22 -18.70 -0.63 -18.79
N PRO A 23 -17.89 -1.63 -19.18
CA PRO A 23 -16.98 -2.30 -18.26
C PRO A 23 -15.76 -1.39 -17.99
N TYR A 24 -15.72 -0.75 -16.82
CA TYR A 24 -14.51 -0.11 -16.31
C TYR A 24 -13.55 -1.20 -15.82
N GLY A 25 -12.43 -1.37 -16.53
CA GLY A 25 -11.30 -2.15 -16.02
C GLY A 25 -10.64 -1.38 -14.87
N SER A 26 -10.45 -2.06 -13.75
CA SER A 26 -9.53 -1.65 -12.69
C SER A 26 -8.16 -1.28 -13.28
N SER A 27 -7.62 -0.10 -12.99
CA SER A 27 -6.24 0.21 -13.35
C SER A 27 -5.29 -0.63 -12.49
N SER A 28 -4.80 -1.74 -13.03
CA SER A 28 -3.79 -2.58 -12.40
C SER A 28 -2.45 -1.86 -12.38
N TYR A 29 -1.86 -1.78 -11.19
CA TYR A 29 -0.50 -1.32 -10.99
C TYR A 29 0.47 -2.49 -11.16
N LYS A 30 1.48 -2.30 -12.01
CA LYS A 30 2.62 -3.20 -12.12
C LYS A 30 3.83 -2.52 -11.52
N PHE A 31 4.62 -3.28 -10.78
CA PHE A 31 5.84 -2.80 -10.17
C PHE A 31 7.00 -3.51 -10.81
N GLU A 32 8.05 -2.74 -11.06
CA GLU A 32 9.36 -3.27 -11.30
C GLU A 32 9.81 -4.07 -10.08
N ARG A 33 10.08 -5.36 -10.28
CA ARG A 33 10.65 -6.27 -9.27
C ARG A 33 12.14 -6.57 -9.52
N TRP A 34 12.59 -6.28 -10.74
CA TRP A 34 13.87 -6.54 -11.42
C TRP A 34 14.18 -5.37 -12.34
N ASP A 35 15.44 -5.10 -12.69
CA ASP A 35 15.75 -4.10 -13.72
C ASP A 35 14.90 -4.32 -14.98
N ALA A 36 14.35 -3.23 -15.53
CA ALA A 36 13.59 -3.21 -16.75
C ALA A 36 14.50 -2.82 -17.91
N PRO A 37 15.53 -3.60 -18.27
CA PRO A 37 16.65 -3.12 -19.08
C PRO A 37 16.17 -2.51 -20.38
N PHE A 38 16.82 -1.44 -20.84
CA PHE A 38 16.52 -0.83 -22.14
C PHE A 38 16.83 -1.77 -23.32
N SER A 39 15.90 -2.68 -23.56
CA SER A 39 16.00 -3.77 -24.49
C SER A 39 14.61 -4.19 -24.96
N ARG A 40 14.53 -4.69 -26.19
CA ARG A 40 13.30 -5.31 -26.73
C ARG A 40 12.98 -6.66 -26.07
N ALA A 41 13.88 -7.17 -25.24
CA ALA A 41 13.72 -8.37 -24.44
C ALA A 41 13.26 -8.08 -22.99
N THR A 42 12.89 -6.83 -22.66
CA THR A 42 12.35 -6.48 -21.34
C THR A 42 11.25 -7.46 -20.91
N PRO A 43 11.29 -7.97 -19.65
CA PRO A 43 10.26 -8.86 -19.12
C PRO A 43 8.95 -8.12 -18.81
N TYR A 44 8.99 -6.79 -18.78
CA TYR A 44 7.86 -5.97 -18.41
C TYR A 44 6.96 -5.63 -19.58
N SER A 45 5.67 -5.79 -19.36
CA SER A 45 4.65 -5.41 -20.32
C SER A 45 3.45 -4.76 -19.65
N LEU A 46 2.88 -3.77 -20.34
CA LEU A 46 1.69 -3.04 -19.97
C LEU A 46 0.62 -3.18 -21.05
N THR A 47 -0.62 -3.15 -20.60
CA THR A 47 -1.79 -2.90 -21.46
C THR A 47 -2.26 -1.46 -21.25
N PRO A 48 -2.74 -0.75 -22.28
CA PRO A 48 -3.38 0.55 -22.09
C PRO A 48 -4.47 0.49 -21.01
N GLY A 49 -4.41 1.40 -20.03
CA GLY A 49 -5.22 1.39 -18.80
C GLY A 49 -4.47 0.92 -17.54
N GLU A 50 -3.31 0.25 -17.70
CA GLU A 50 -2.41 -0.11 -16.60
C GLU A 50 -1.38 0.98 -16.31
N SER A 51 -0.85 0.98 -15.09
CA SER A 51 0.30 1.80 -14.70
C SER A 51 1.50 0.92 -14.38
N PHE A 52 2.71 1.41 -14.66
CA PHE A 52 3.96 0.77 -14.23
C PHE A 52 4.76 1.70 -13.33
N VAL A 53 5.29 1.18 -12.24
CA VAL A 53 6.21 1.91 -11.37
C VAL A 53 7.57 1.22 -11.40
N GLY A 54 8.57 1.96 -11.85
CA GLY A 54 9.96 1.49 -11.93
C GLY A 54 10.96 2.42 -11.25
N SER A 55 12.24 2.14 -11.43
CA SER A 55 13.40 2.77 -10.83
C SER A 55 14.56 2.76 -11.81
N LEU A 56 15.04 3.95 -12.18
CA LEU A 56 16.37 4.07 -12.77
C LEU A 56 17.38 3.82 -11.65
N SER A 57 18.02 2.67 -11.68
CA SER A 57 18.88 2.10 -10.63
C SER A 57 20.21 2.85 -10.49
N TYR A 58 20.74 3.40 -11.59
CA TYR A 58 21.95 4.22 -11.59
C TYR A 58 21.89 5.38 -12.60
N ARG A 59 22.89 6.27 -12.54
CA ARG A 59 22.96 7.38 -13.51
C ARG A 59 23.32 6.85 -14.89
N GLY A 60 22.57 7.26 -15.89
CA GLY A 60 22.70 6.76 -17.26
C GLY A 60 21.95 5.46 -17.51
N ASP A 61 21.26 4.96 -16.48
CA ASP A 61 20.34 3.85 -16.61
C ASP A 61 19.18 4.21 -17.54
N ARG A 62 18.68 3.19 -18.22
CA ARG A 62 17.58 3.30 -19.16
C ARG A 62 16.78 2.03 -19.08
N ASP A 63 15.47 2.22 -19.14
CA ASP A 63 14.54 1.11 -19.01
C ASP A 63 13.66 1.01 -20.24
N ALA A 64 13.20 -0.20 -20.54
CA ALA A 64 12.18 -0.44 -21.52
C ALA A 64 11.01 -1.19 -20.88
N VAL A 65 9.79 -0.77 -21.20
CA VAL A 65 8.56 -1.50 -20.87
C VAL A 65 7.76 -1.73 -22.15
N ALA A 66 7.40 -2.97 -22.44
CA ALA A 66 6.61 -3.30 -23.62
C ALA A 66 5.16 -2.83 -23.44
N VAL A 67 4.51 -2.43 -24.53
CA VAL A 67 3.08 -2.11 -24.54
C VAL A 67 2.43 -2.56 -25.84
N ASP A 68 1.27 -3.21 -25.75
CA ASP A 68 0.51 -3.63 -26.95
C ASP A 68 -0.49 -2.54 -27.35
N LEU A 69 -0.32 -1.98 -28.55
CA LEU A 69 -1.16 -0.90 -29.09
C LEU A 69 -1.98 -1.36 -30.29
N VAL A 70 -3.10 -0.70 -30.53
CA VAL A 70 -4.02 -0.97 -31.65
C VAL A 70 -3.91 0.09 -32.75
N ALA A 71 -3.77 -0.33 -34.02
CA ALA A 71 -3.72 0.56 -35.17
C ALA A 71 -4.91 1.51 -35.24
N GLY A 72 -4.62 2.79 -35.50
CA GLY A 72 -5.60 3.86 -35.62
C GLY A 72 -6.15 4.38 -34.30
N GLN A 73 -5.74 3.82 -33.15
CA GLN A 73 -6.06 4.34 -31.83
C GLN A 73 -5.00 5.35 -31.38
N GLU A 74 -5.46 6.45 -30.80
CA GLU A 74 -4.59 7.46 -30.18
C GLU A 74 -4.39 7.13 -28.70
N TYR A 75 -3.17 7.34 -28.21
CA TYR A 75 -2.79 7.10 -26.83
C TYR A 75 -2.02 8.30 -26.28
N THR A 76 -2.21 8.58 -25.00
CA THR A 76 -1.35 9.44 -24.20
C THR A 76 -0.51 8.58 -23.28
N ILE A 77 0.81 8.71 -23.38
CA ILE A 77 1.80 8.03 -22.53
C ILE A 77 2.46 9.09 -21.67
N SER A 78 2.31 9.02 -20.36
CA SER A 78 2.97 9.92 -19.41
C SER A 78 4.03 9.20 -18.61
N LEU A 79 5.11 9.92 -18.30
CA LEU A 79 6.22 9.49 -17.47
C LEU A 79 6.54 10.58 -16.44
N ALA A 80 6.49 10.23 -15.16
CA ALA A 80 6.80 11.15 -14.08
C ALA A 80 7.68 10.48 -13.03
N GLY A 81 8.56 11.26 -12.39
CA GLY A 81 9.24 10.81 -11.17
C GLY A 81 8.26 10.66 -10.01
N VAL A 82 8.39 9.59 -9.22
CA VAL A 82 7.49 9.36 -8.08
C VAL A 82 8.26 9.23 -6.76
N GLY A 83 7.71 9.79 -5.69
CA GLY A 83 8.33 9.82 -4.37
C GLY A 83 9.53 10.78 -4.26
N TYR A 84 10.15 10.81 -3.09
CA TYR A 84 11.24 11.74 -2.75
C TYR A 84 12.51 11.55 -3.60
N TYR A 85 12.80 10.29 -3.96
CA TYR A 85 13.84 9.91 -4.92
C TYR A 85 13.27 9.74 -6.33
N GLY A 86 12.19 10.44 -6.68
CA GLY A 86 11.65 10.42 -8.02
C GLY A 86 12.65 10.97 -9.04
N VAL A 87 12.63 10.42 -10.25
CA VAL A 87 13.42 10.98 -11.37
C VAL A 87 12.98 12.43 -11.59
N ARG A 88 13.90 13.37 -11.36
CA ARG A 88 13.59 14.82 -11.33
C ARG A 88 13.38 15.46 -12.70
N ASP A 89 13.76 14.74 -13.74
CA ASP A 89 13.90 15.20 -15.11
C ASP A 89 13.83 13.93 -15.96
N THR A 90 12.60 13.56 -16.32
CA THR A 90 12.32 12.32 -17.01
C THR A 90 12.50 12.53 -18.51
N VAL A 91 12.89 11.48 -19.21
CA VAL A 91 12.98 11.45 -20.66
C VAL A 91 12.22 10.23 -21.16
N LEU A 92 11.20 10.46 -21.98
CA LEU A 92 10.32 9.45 -22.53
C LEU A 92 10.57 9.27 -24.03
N ALA A 93 10.69 8.03 -24.47
CA ALA A 93 10.79 7.69 -25.88
C ALA A 93 9.86 6.52 -26.22
N LEU A 94 9.26 6.54 -27.42
CA LEU A 94 8.47 5.43 -27.92
C LEU A 94 9.17 4.79 -29.11
N TYR A 95 9.25 3.46 -29.12
CA TYR A 95 9.88 2.67 -30.16
C TYR A 95 8.88 1.72 -30.82
N ASP A 96 9.00 1.55 -32.14
CA ASP A 96 8.24 0.54 -32.88
C ASP A 96 8.73 -0.89 -32.60
N SER A 97 8.01 -1.88 -33.12
CA SER A 97 8.36 -3.29 -32.97
C SER A 97 9.72 -3.68 -33.55
N ASN A 98 10.33 -2.86 -34.41
CA ASN A 98 11.66 -3.07 -34.98
C ASN A 98 12.77 -2.40 -34.15
N GLY A 99 12.41 -1.59 -33.14
CA GLY A 99 13.33 -0.83 -32.31
C GLY A 99 13.66 0.56 -32.88
N ASN A 100 12.93 1.06 -33.87
CA ASN A 100 13.10 2.43 -34.33
C ASN A 100 12.37 3.38 -33.38
N GLN A 101 13.03 4.46 -32.97
CA GLN A 101 12.39 5.53 -32.20
C GLN A 101 11.41 6.28 -33.09
N ILE A 102 10.15 6.37 -32.67
CA ILE A 102 9.06 6.98 -33.44
C ILE A 102 8.45 8.19 -32.75
N ALA A 103 8.64 8.32 -31.43
CA ALA A 103 8.32 9.52 -30.68
C ALA A 103 9.30 9.71 -29.53
N PHE A 104 9.43 10.94 -29.06
CA PHE A 104 10.34 11.36 -28.01
C PHE A 104 9.80 12.61 -27.35
N ASP A 105 9.91 12.66 -26.03
CA ASP A 105 9.58 13.83 -25.25
C ASP A 105 10.50 13.99 -24.03
N ASP A 106 10.82 15.24 -23.74
CA ASP A 106 11.69 15.70 -22.67
C ASP A 106 11.09 17.04 -22.20
N ASP A 107 10.47 17.04 -21.02
CA ASP A 107 9.78 18.18 -20.36
C ASP A 107 8.43 18.69 -20.92
N SER A 108 7.62 17.93 -21.67
CA SER A 108 6.27 18.42 -22.07
C SER A 108 5.14 18.18 -21.06
N GLY A 109 5.38 17.38 -20.01
CA GLY A 109 4.44 17.10 -18.92
C GLY A 109 4.49 18.14 -17.79
N GLU A 110 3.79 17.89 -16.68
CA GLU A 110 3.82 18.81 -15.53
C GLU A 110 5.22 18.85 -14.87
N GLY A 111 5.79 20.05 -14.75
CA GLY A 111 7.14 20.25 -14.22
C GLY A 111 8.22 19.86 -15.23
N ARG A 112 8.97 18.79 -14.94
CA ARG A 112 9.98 18.17 -15.81
C ARG A 112 9.63 16.70 -16.13
N SER A 113 8.33 16.44 -16.14
CA SER A 113 7.76 15.16 -16.55
C SER A 113 7.67 15.11 -18.07
N SER A 114 7.59 13.92 -18.66
CA SER A 114 7.47 13.76 -20.11
C SER A 114 6.12 13.18 -20.49
N GLU A 115 5.60 13.59 -21.64
CA GLU A 115 4.34 13.08 -22.18
C GLU A 115 4.41 12.92 -23.71
N ILE A 116 3.90 11.81 -24.24
CA ILE A 116 3.78 11.56 -25.67
C ILE A 116 2.31 11.28 -25.99
N THR A 117 1.74 12.05 -26.91
CA THR A 117 0.49 11.69 -27.59
C THR A 117 0.81 11.06 -28.94
N PHE A 118 0.31 9.84 -29.18
CA PHE A 118 0.67 9.05 -30.35
C PHE A 118 -0.52 8.24 -30.90
N THR A 119 -0.79 8.35 -32.20
CA THR A 119 -1.70 7.45 -32.92
C THR A 119 -0.93 6.28 -33.51
N ALA A 120 -1.20 5.06 -33.03
CA ALA A 120 -0.53 3.86 -33.52
C ALA A 120 -0.83 3.60 -35.00
N THR A 121 0.19 3.42 -35.82
CA THR A 121 0.04 3.17 -37.26
C THR A 121 -0.12 1.69 -37.60
N SER A 122 0.20 0.79 -36.66
CA SER A 122 0.06 -0.65 -36.76
C SER A 122 -0.34 -1.25 -35.41
N SER A 123 -1.10 -2.35 -35.40
CA SER A 123 -1.40 -3.07 -34.17
C SER A 123 -0.23 -3.97 -33.79
N GLY A 124 0.07 -4.08 -32.50
CA GLY A 124 1.08 -4.97 -31.96
C GLY A 124 1.96 -4.30 -30.91
N LYS A 125 3.10 -4.93 -30.64
CA LYS A 125 4.02 -4.54 -29.56
C LYS A 125 4.85 -3.31 -29.92
N TYR A 126 4.84 -2.33 -29.01
CA TYR A 126 5.70 -1.16 -28.95
C TYR A 126 6.54 -1.22 -27.67
N PHE A 127 7.55 -0.36 -27.56
CA PHE A 127 8.38 -0.27 -26.36
C PHE A 127 8.47 1.18 -25.87
N ILE A 128 8.17 1.38 -24.59
CA ILE A 128 8.30 2.64 -23.89
C ILE A 128 9.69 2.68 -23.28
N GLY A 129 10.53 3.58 -23.76
CA GLY A 129 11.85 3.85 -23.21
C GLY A 129 11.80 4.93 -22.15
N VAL A 130 12.38 4.64 -20.99
CA VAL A 130 12.51 5.55 -19.85
C VAL A 130 13.97 5.87 -19.63
N SER A 131 14.27 7.12 -19.35
CA SER A 131 15.61 7.58 -18.95
C SER A 131 15.49 8.92 -18.23
N SER A 132 16.62 9.54 -17.89
CA SER A 132 16.66 10.87 -17.28
C SER A 132 17.40 11.90 -18.13
N GLY A 133 17.14 13.19 -17.89
CA GLY A 133 17.79 14.31 -18.58
C GLY A 133 19.31 14.17 -18.64
N GLY A 134 19.84 13.89 -19.84
CA GLY A 134 21.26 13.62 -20.09
C GLY A 134 21.85 12.44 -19.30
N GLY A 135 21.02 11.52 -18.78
CA GLY A 135 21.42 10.42 -17.89
C GLY A 135 21.86 10.87 -16.49
N SER A 136 21.50 12.09 -16.09
CA SER A 136 22.07 12.71 -14.88
C SER A 136 21.41 12.27 -13.57
N TYR A 137 20.23 11.67 -13.65
CA TYR A 137 19.41 11.34 -12.49
C TYR A 137 19.09 9.85 -12.45
N ARG A 138 18.99 9.33 -11.23
CA ARG A 138 18.48 8.01 -10.89
C ARG A 138 17.26 8.20 -10.00
N GLY A 139 16.43 7.19 -9.83
CA GLY A 139 15.24 7.31 -9.00
C GLY A 139 14.01 6.63 -9.54
N ARG A 140 12.93 6.67 -8.75
CA ARG A 140 11.66 6.02 -9.13
C ARG A 140 10.89 6.83 -10.16
N TYR A 141 10.19 6.13 -11.04
CA TYR A 141 9.31 6.72 -12.03
C TYR A 141 8.00 5.93 -12.14
N LYS A 142 6.98 6.57 -12.71
CA LYS A 142 5.70 5.95 -13.05
C LYS A 142 5.37 6.23 -14.51
N ILE A 143 4.98 5.18 -15.23
CA ILE A 143 4.42 5.21 -16.58
C ILE A 143 2.90 5.05 -16.48
N ASN A 144 2.15 5.86 -17.23
CA ASN A 144 0.74 5.61 -17.51
C ASN A 144 0.49 5.61 -19.01
N VAL A 145 -0.33 4.68 -19.49
CA VAL A 145 -0.76 4.60 -20.90
C VAL A 145 -2.27 4.67 -20.96
N VAL A 146 -2.82 5.73 -21.56
CA VAL A 146 -4.27 5.93 -21.67
C VAL A 146 -4.66 6.00 -23.13
N ALA A 147 -5.67 5.24 -23.54
CA ALA A 147 -6.26 5.37 -24.88
C ALA A 147 -7.19 6.58 -24.92
N THR A 148 -7.00 7.49 -25.88
CA THR A 148 -7.89 8.63 -26.08
C THR A 148 -9.18 8.14 -26.73
N GLU A 149 -10.33 8.30 -26.09
CA GLU A 149 -11.60 7.98 -26.76
C GLU A 149 -11.75 8.82 -28.02
N LYS A 150 -11.94 8.15 -29.17
CA LYS A 150 -12.34 8.87 -30.38
C LYS A 150 -13.73 9.45 -30.12
N PRO A 151 -13.98 10.73 -30.48
CA PRO A 151 -15.34 11.24 -30.51
C PRO A 151 -16.18 10.29 -31.35
N ILE A 152 -17.24 9.74 -30.75
CA ILE A 152 -18.21 8.95 -31.49
C ILE A 152 -18.80 9.92 -32.54
N ASP A 153 -18.46 9.72 -33.80
CA ASP A 153 -19.17 10.35 -34.90
C ASP A 153 -20.61 9.82 -34.82
N PRO A 154 -21.63 10.66 -34.59
CA PRO A 154 -22.99 10.18 -34.61
C PRO A 154 -23.32 9.80 -36.05
N ASP A 155 -23.07 8.53 -36.40
CA ASP A 155 -23.49 7.98 -37.68
C ASP A 155 -25.00 8.23 -37.83
N PRO A 156 -25.45 8.68 -39.02
CA PRO A 156 -26.80 9.17 -39.22
C PRO A 156 -27.80 8.04 -38.99
N VAL A 157 -28.76 8.30 -38.11
CA VAL A 157 -29.90 7.41 -37.84
C VAL A 157 -30.62 7.11 -39.16
N ASP A 158 -30.52 5.86 -39.62
CA ASP A 158 -31.34 5.33 -40.71
C ASP A 158 -32.76 5.06 -40.17
N PRO A 159 -33.80 5.73 -40.67
CA PRO A 159 -35.16 5.54 -40.19
C PRO A 159 -35.84 4.50 -41.07
N ASP A 160 -35.59 3.22 -40.83
CA ASP A 160 -36.43 2.16 -41.41
C ASP A 160 -37.27 1.42 -40.35
N PRO A 161 -38.50 1.04 -40.71
CA PRO A 161 -39.59 0.89 -39.75
C PRO A 161 -39.60 -0.48 -39.08
N VAL A 162 -39.93 -0.48 -37.80
CA VAL A 162 -40.13 -1.68 -36.97
C VAL A 162 -41.36 -2.44 -37.47
N ASP A 163 -41.17 -3.70 -37.89
CA ASP A 163 -42.22 -4.67 -38.15
C ASP A 163 -42.59 -5.40 -36.84
N PRO A 164 -43.88 -5.44 -36.42
CA PRO A 164 -44.28 -6.14 -35.22
C PRO A 164 -44.78 -7.54 -35.58
N ASP A 165 -43.99 -8.57 -35.28
CA ASP A 165 -44.47 -9.96 -35.26
C ASP A 165 -44.53 -10.53 -33.82
N PRO A 166 -45.46 -11.47 -33.56
CA PRO A 166 -46.10 -11.65 -32.27
C PRO A 166 -45.38 -12.65 -31.34
N VAL A 167 -45.57 -12.46 -30.04
CA VAL A 167 -45.09 -13.32 -28.96
C VAL A 167 -45.94 -14.61 -28.87
N ASP A 168 -45.28 -15.76 -28.87
CA ASP A 168 -45.87 -17.08 -28.55
C ASP A 168 -45.49 -17.47 -27.11
N PRO A 169 -46.45 -17.83 -26.23
CA PRO A 169 -46.15 -18.30 -24.88
C PRO A 169 -46.27 -19.82 -24.81
N ASP A 170 -45.15 -20.52 -24.60
CA ASP A 170 -45.16 -21.93 -24.21
C ASP A 170 -45.01 -22.12 -22.68
N PRO A 171 -45.70 -23.11 -22.07
CA PRO A 171 -45.87 -23.24 -20.63
C PRO A 171 -44.79 -24.11 -19.95
N VAL A 172 -44.49 -23.81 -18.68
CA VAL A 172 -43.59 -24.57 -17.82
C VAL A 172 -44.35 -25.69 -17.11
N ASP A 173 -43.83 -26.91 -17.21
CA ASP A 173 -44.28 -28.12 -16.49
C ASP A 173 -43.52 -28.26 -15.15
N PRO A 174 -44.19 -28.50 -14.00
CA PRO A 174 -43.52 -28.76 -12.74
C PRO A 174 -43.58 -30.25 -12.38
N ASP A 175 -42.43 -30.85 -12.05
CA ASP A 175 -42.41 -32.12 -11.31
C ASP A 175 -41.38 -32.09 -10.17
N PRO A 176 -41.62 -32.84 -9.07
CA PRO A 176 -41.13 -32.53 -7.73
C PRO A 176 -39.88 -33.32 -7.33
N VAL A 177 -39.08 -32.76 -6.41
CA VAL A 177 -37.92 -33.43 -5.81
C VAL A 177 -38.28 -34.01 -4.44
N ASP A 178 -37.98 -35.29 -4.28
CA ASP A 178 -38.12 -36.19 -3.12
C ASP A 178 -37.17 -35.79 -1.96
N PRO A 179 -37.62 -35.84 -0.68
CA PRO A 179 -36.75 -35.60 0.47
C PRO A 179 -36.37 -36.92 1.17
N ASP A 180 -35.09 -37.14 1.49
CA ASP A 180 -34.68 -37.86 2.71
C ASP A 180 -33.14 -37.82 2.94
N PRO A 181 -32.62 -38.12 4.15
CA PRO A 181 -31.87 -37.16 4.95
C PRO A 181 -30.42 -37.58 5.27
N VAL A 182 -29.59 -36.65 5.75
CA VAL A 182 -28.25 -36.97 6.29
C VAL A 182 -28.01 -36.27 7.64
N ASP A 183 -27.76 -37.14 8.62
CA ASP A 183 -27.08 -37.09 9.93
C ASP A 183 -26.58 -35.75 10.54
N PRO A 184 -26.80 -35.49 11.85
CA PRO A 184 -26.15 -34.41 12.59
C PRO A 184 -24.95 -34.93 13.39
N ASP A 185 -23.74 -34.46 13.06
CA ASP A 185 -22.61 -34.49 13.99
C ASP A 185 -22.33 -33.08 14.56
N PRO A 186 -21.82 -32.98 15.80
CA PRO A 186 -21.98 -31.82 16.66
C PRO A 186 -20.98 -30.70 16.36
N VAL A 187 -21.48 -29.47 16.33
CA VAL A 187 -20.67 -28.24 16.25
C VAL A 187 -20.03 -27.98 17.62
N ASP A 188 -18.72 -27.75 17.60
CA ASP A 188 -17.88 -27.29 18.70
C ASP A 188 -18.32 -25.89 19.19
N PRO A 189 -18.56 -25.65 20.49
CA PRO A 189 -18.99 -24.35 20.97
C PRO A 189 -17.79 -23.51 21.40
N ASP A 190 -17.11 -22.88 20.44
CA ASP A 190 -16.27 -21.73 20.75
C ASP A 190 -17.12 -20.44 20.76
N PRO A 191 -16.90 -19.55 21.74
CA PRO A 191 -17.80 -18.44 22.02
C PRO A 191 -17.72 -17.39 20.91
N VAL A 192 -18.87 -17.15 20.27
CA VAL A 192 -19.11 -15.96 19.46
C VAL A 192 -18.97 -14.75 20.38
N ASP A 193 -17.91 -13.96 20.18
CA ASP A 193 -17.79 -12.63 20.77
C ASP A 193 -18.77 -11.70 20.04
N PRO A 194 -19.83 -11.19 20.70
CA PRO A 194 -20.72 -10.25 20.07
C PRO A 194 -20.07 -8.86 20.11
N ASP A 195 -19.47 -8.44 19.00
CA ASP A 195 -19.06 -7.05 18.82
C ASP A 195 -20.26 -6.11 19.09
N PRO A 196 -20.05 -5.01 19.84
CA PRO A 196 -21.14 -4.14 20.27
C PRO A 196 -21.70 -3.34 19.09
N VAL A 197 -22.92 -3.68 18.69
CA VAL A 197 -23.78 -2.84 17.83
C VAL A 197 -23.98 -1.49 18.52
N ASP A 198 -23.65 -0.41 17.81
CA ASP A 198 -23.91 0.98 18.21
C ASP A 198 -25.40 1.21 18.52
N PRO A 199 -25.79 1.48 19.79
CA PRO A 199 -27.18 1.76 20.13
C PRO A 199 -27.30 3.24 20.51
N ASP A 200 -27.49 4.12 19.55
CA ASP A 200 -28.09 5.44 19.78
C ASP A 200 -29.16 5.78 18.73
N PRO A 201 -30.11 6.67 19.05
CA PRO A 201 -31.46 6.65 18.48
C PRO A 201 -31.53 7.25 17.08
N VAL A 202 -32.32 6.58 16.24
CA VAL A 202 -32.71 6.99 14.89
C VAL A 202 -33.24 8.43 14.87
N ASP A 203 -32.50 9.36 14.26
CA ASP A 203 -33.02 10.64 13.78
C ASP A 203 -33.32 10.52 12.27
N PRO A 204 -34.43 11.08 11.76
CA PRO A 204 -34.97 10.70 10.47
C PRO A 204 -34.13 11.29 9.33
N GLN A 205 -33.66 10.38 8.48
CA GLN A 205 -33.01 10.64 7.20
C GLN A 205 -33.84 11.60 6.33
N PRO A 206 -33.23 12.60 5.66
CA PRO A 206 -33.83 13.17 4.46
C PRO A 206 -33.72 12.14 3.35
N THR A 207 -34.85 11.53 3.00
CA THR A 207 -34.97 10.54 1.93
C THR A 207 -34.62 11.12 0.56
N SER A 208 -33.61 10.57 -0.09
CA SER A 208 -33.59 10.38 -1.55
C SER A 208 -32.91 9.04 -1.89
N ASP A 209 -33.62 8.24 -2.66
CA ASP A 209 -33.45 6.84 -3.10
C ASP A 209 -32.05 6.45 -3.67
N PRO A 210 -31.73 5.14 -3.78
CA PRO A 210 -30.37 4.63 -3.88
C PRO A 210 -29.81 4.81 -5.28
N GLU A 211 -28.71 5.52 -5.37
CA GLU A 211 -27.76 5.25 -6.44
C GLU A 211 -26.97 4.01 -6.00
N ILE A 212 -27.14 2.92 -6.74
CA ILE A 212 -26.34 1.70 -6.59
C ILE A 212 -24.88 2.15 -6.69
N ALA A 213 -24.16 2.11 -5.57
CA ALA A 213 -22.72 2.36 -5.57
C ALA A 213 -22.07 1.31 -6.49
N VAL A 214 -21.54 1.78 -7.60
CA VAL A 214 -20.60 1.02 -8.44
C VAL A 214 -19.41 0.66 -7.55
N PRO A 215 -18.82 -0.56 -7.62
CA PRO A 215 -17.63 -0.88 -6.85
C PRO A 215 -16.53 0.11 -7.22
N ALA A 216 -16.12 0.94 -6.27
CA ALA A 216 -14.99 1.83 -6.45
C ALA A 216 -13.74 0.99 -6.24
N GLY A 217 -12.99 0.75 -7.32
CA GLY A 217 -11.77 -0.03 -7.26
C GLY A 217 -10.83 0.43 -6.15
N SER A 218 -9.94 -0.44 -5.72
CA SER A 218 -9.01 -0.16 -4.62
C SER A 218 -8.22 1.14 -4.83
N PHE A 219 -8.12 1.93 -3.78
CA PHE A 219 -7.30 3.13 -3.74
C PHE A 219 -5.86 2.78 -3.34
N THR A 220 -4.92 3.55 -3.90
CA THR A 220 -3.54 3.62 -3.42
C THR A 220 -3.47 4.36 -2.07
N ASN A 221 -2.36 4.18 -1.33
CA ASN A 221 -2.17 4.88 -0.06
C ASN A 221 -2.24 6.42 -0.20
N ASP A 222 -1.80 6.98 -1.33
CA ASP A 222 -1.88 8.42 -1.62
C ASP A 222 -3.31 8.89 -1.87
N GLU A 223 -4.13 8.11 -2.56
CA GLU A 223 -5.55 8.41 -2.77
C GLU A 223 -6.33 8.33 -1.46
N ILE A 224 -6.00 7.36 -0.60
CA ILE A 224 -6.55 7.30 0.76
C ILE A 224 -6.12 8.53 1.54
N ALA A 225 -4.83 8.87 1.56
CA ALA A 225 -4.34 10.05 2.26
C ALA A 225 -5.03 11.34 1.79
N ASN A 226 -5.20 11.53 0.48
CA ASN A 226 -5.93 12.66 -0.09
C ASN A 226 -7.41 12.66 0.31
N GLN A 227 -8.03 11.49 0.40
CA GLN A 227 -9.37 11.34 0.94
C GLN A 227 -9.46 11.80 2.39
N LEU A 228 -8.47 11.48 3.22
CA LEU A 228 -8.43 11.91 4.62
C LEU A 228 -8.22 13.43 4.76
N THR A 229 -7.56 14.11 3.82
CA THR A 229 -7.19 15.54 3.97
C THR A 229 -8.06 16.51 3.18
N ASP A 230 -8.46 16.16 1.95
CA ASP A 230 -8.99 17.10 0.97
C ASP A 230 -10.39 16.72 0.47
N THR A 231 -10.70 15.44 0.27
CA THR A 231 -11.98 15.05 -0.38
C THR A 231 -13.05 14.51 0.56
N PHE A 232 -12.75 14.15 1.81
CA PHE A 232 -13.78 13.74 2.79
C PHE A 232 -14.90 14.78 2.91
N TRP A 233 -16.14 14.37 2.67
CA TRP A 233 -17.34 15.22 2.69
C TRP A 233 -17.25 16.51 1.85
N ASN A 234 -16.54 16.47 0.71
CA ASN A 234 -16.20 17.66 -0.10
C ASN A 234 -15.34 18.67 0.70
N GLY A 235 -14.39 18.14 1.45
CA GLY A 235 -13.75 18.76 2.61
C GLY A 235 -13.03 20.09 2.38
N ASN A 236 -12.73 20.74 3.51
CA ASN A 236 -11.82 21.87 3.58
C ASN A 236 -10.61 21.45 4.41
N ARG A 237 -9.48 21.22 3.72
CA ARG A 237 -8.17 20.98 4.30
C ARG A 237 -7.92 21.84 5.54
N ARG A 238 -7.47 21.22 6.63
CA ARG A 238 -7.23 21.91 7.90
C ARG A 238 -6.09 21.28 8.70
N ALA A 239 -5.29 22.13 9.35
CA ALA A 239 -4.18 21.70 10.22
C ALA A 239 -3.91 22.74 11.30
N PHE A 240 -3.27 22.35 12.41
CA PHE A 240 -2.65 23.32 13.30
C PHE A 240 -1.46 24.00 12.59
N ASP A 241 -1.14 25.24 12.98
CA ASP A 241 0.06 25.93 12.53
C ASP A 241 1.27 25.45 13.35
N VAL A 242 1.78 24.26 12.99
CA VAL A 242 2.91 23.58 13.63
C VAL A 242 3.65 22.74 12.58
N GLU A 243 4.93 22.54 12.81
CA GLU A 243 5.83 21.73 11.96
C GLU A 243 6.46 20.63 12.83
N PRO A 244 7.15 19.62 12.26
CA PRO A 244 7.83 18.59 13.03
C PRO A 244 8.85 19.21 13.99
N GLY A 245 8.94 18.67 15.21
CA GLY A 245 9.71 19.24 16.32
C GLY A 245 8.99 20.38 17.07
N GLY A 246 7.87 20.88 16.55
CA GLY A 246 6.98 21.83 17.25
C GLY A 246 6.15 21.16 18.35
N SER A 247 5.31 21.95 19.04
CA SER A 247 4.46 21.48 20.13
C SER A 247 3.01 21.91 19.98
N ILE A 248 2.07 21.03 20.35
CA ILE A 248 0.66 21.32 20.57
C ILE A 248 0.33 21.10 22.05
N SER A 249 -0.30 22.08 22.68
CA SER A 249 -0.74 21.96 24.08
C SER A 249 -2.01 21.11 24.22
N VAL A 250 -2.02 20.16 25.16
CA VAL A 250 -3.13 19.25 25.41
C VAL A 250 -3.62 19.30 26.86
N ASN A 251 -4.91 19.14 27.10
CA ASN A 251 -5.48 19.03 28.45
C ASN A 251 -6.23 17.70 28.61
N ILE A 252 -5.60 16.76 29.30
CA ILE A 252 -6.16 15.43 29.62
C ILE A 252 -6.74 15.34 31.03
N GLY A 253 -6.68 16.42 31.82
CA GLY A 253 -7.02 16.40 33.25
C GLY A 253 -8.50 16.12 33.54
N ASN A 254 -9.38 16.23 32.54
CA ASN A 254 -10.80 15.90 32.67
C ASN A 254 -11.12 14.42 32.43
N LEU A 255 -10.14 13.61 32.04
CA LEU A 255 -10.31 12.16 31.85
C LEU A 255 -10.08 11.42 33.17
N ASN A 256 -10.73 10.27 33.35
CA ASN A 256 -10.34 9.30 34.38
C ASN A 256 -8.93 8.73 34.12
N SER A 257 -8.36 7.99 35.09
CA SER A 257 -6.98 7.49 35.00
C SER A 257 -6.72 6.56 33.80
N ALA A 258 -7.69 5.72 33.41
CA ALA A 258 -7.54 4.85 32.25
C ALA A 258 -7.57 5.64 30.94
N GLY A 259 -8.48 6.62 30.83
CA GLY A 259 -8.54 7.52 29.69
C GLY A 259 -7.30 8.39 29.56
N GLN A 260 -6.73 8.88 30.67
CA GLN A 260 -5.46 9.61 30.67
C GLN A 260 -4.32 8.76 30.13
N TYR A 261 -4.21 7.49 30.56
CA TYR A 261 -3.21 6.55 30.06
C TYR A 261 -3.33 6.34 28.55
N LEU A 262 -4.53 5.99 28.07
CA LEU A 262 -4.76 5.75 26.64
C LEU A 262 -4.56 7.01 25.79
N ALA A 263 -5.03 8.17 26.24
CA ALA A 263 -4.85 9.44 25.53
C ALA A 263 -3.37 9.82 25.42
N LEU A 264 -2.58 9.65 26.49
CA LEU A 264 -1.13 9.90 26.46
C LEU A 264 -0.43 8.97 25.46
N LYS A 265 -0.78 7.68 25.48
CA LYS A 265 -0.20 6.69 24.58
C LYS A 265 -0.58 6.93 23.12
N ALA A 266 -1.82 7.35 22.86
CA ALA A 266 -2.26 7.71 21.51
C ALA A 266 -1.58 8.99 21.02
N LEU A 267 -1.39 9.99 21.87
CA LEU A 267 -0.59 11.19 21.53
C LEU A 267 0.88 10.84 21.23
N GLU A 268 1.48 9.95 22.02
CA GLU A 268 2.83 9.42 21.79
C GLU A 268 2.90 8.71 20.43
N SER A 269 1.89 7.92 20.08
CA SER A 269 1.80 7.26 18.77
C SER A 269 1.86 8.24 17.58
N TRP A 270 1.17 9.39 17.69
CA TRP A 270 1.26 10.46 16.69
C TRP A 270 2.60 11.19 16.70
N THR A 271 3.20 11.42 17.87
CA THR A 271 4.54 12.04 17.97
C THR A 271 5.59 11.23 17.22
N MET A 272 5.59 9.90 17.31
CA MET A 272 6.64 9.08 16.70
C MET A 272 6.60 9.02 15.17
N VAL A 273 5.49 9.42 14.55
CA VAL A 273 5.33 9.42 13.08
C VAL A 273 5.32 10.84 12.49
N THR A 274 5.00 11.85 13.30
CA THR A 274 4.93 13.26 12.86
C THR A 274 6.08 14.13 13.38
N GLY A 275 6.75 13.71 14.46
CA GLY A 275 7.70 14.55 15.19
C GLY A 275 7.05 15.70 15.98
N ILE A 276 5.72 15.85 15.99
CA ILE A 276 5.03 16.88 16.75
C ILE A 276 4.92 16.46 18.22
N ASN A 277 5.33 17.33 19.14
CA ASN A 277 5.25 17.11 20.57
C ASN A 277 3.86 17.49 21.12
N PHE A 278 3.37 16.76 22.11
CA PHE A 278 2.12 17.06 22.81
C PHE A 278 2.36 17.39 24.28
N ASP A 279 2.28 18.68 24.60
CA ASP A 279 2.62 19.19 25.93
C ASP A 279 1.38 19.27 26.83
N ALA A 280 1.33 18.43 27.88
CA ALA A 280 0.23 18.43 28.82
C ALA A 280 0.18 19.73 29.66
N VAL A 281 -0.96 20.41 29.64
CA VAL A 281 -1.24 21.63 30.40
C VAL A 281 -2.59 21.54 31.13
N ASN A 282 -2.73 22.29 32.22
CA ASN A 282 -3.93 22.25 33.07
C ASN A 282 -5.04 23.24 32.65
N SER A 283 -4.76 24.16 31.72
CA SER A 283 -5.72 25.15 31.21
C SER A 283 -5.20 25.80 29.94
N GLY A 284 -6.11 26.23 29.05
CA GLY A 284 -5.72 26.95 27.82
C GLY A 284 -5.07 26.07 26.75
N ALA A 285 -5.31 24.75 26.80
CA ALA A 285 -4.81 23.81 25.79
C ALA A 285 -5.48 24.04 24.43
N GLN A 286 -4.72 23.76 23.36
CA GLN A 286 -5.22 23.69 22.01
C GLN A 286 -6.13 22.48 21.82
N ILE A 287 -5.77 21.31 22.35
CA ILE A 287 -6.62 20.11 22.35
C ILE A 287 -7.13 19.83 23.76
N ASN A 288 -8.44 19.77 23.94
CA ASN A 288 -9.06 19.46 25.23
C ASN A 288 -9.74 18.10 25.19
N PHE A 289 -9.45 17.24 26.16
CA PHE A 289 -10.05 15.92 26.27
C PHE A 289 -11.18 15.91 27.31
N SER A 290 -12.20 15.09 27.10
CA SER A 290 -13.28 14.83 28.06
C SER A 290 -13.84 13.41 27.93
N ASP A 291 -14.46 12.88 28.98
CA ASP A 291 -15.07 11.54 29.01
C ASP A 291 -16.52 11.55 29.53
N THR A 292 -17.15 12.72 29.50
CA THR A 292 -18.43 12.99 30.18
C THR A 292 -19.66 12.95 29.26
N ARG A 293 -19.45 12.93 27.95
CA ARG A 293 -20.52 12.85 26.95
C ARG A 293 -20.52 11.47 26.30
N SER A 294 -21.69 10.98 25.94
CA SER A 294 -21.85 9.66 25.28
C SER A 294 -21.05 9.59 23.99
N GLY A 295 -20.62 8.37 23.65
CA GLY A 295 -19.88 8.06 22.43
C GLY A 295 -18.42 8.50 22.44
N ALA A 296 -17.80 8.39 21.26
CA ALA A 296 -16.50 8.94 20.93
C ALA A 296 -16.67 9.91 19.74
N TYR A 297 -16.04 11.07 19.81
CA TYR A 297 -16.04 12.04 18.72
C TYR A 297 -14.97 13.13 18.95
N SER A 298 -14.64 13.81 17.86
CA SER A 298 -13.71 14.94 17.86
C SER A 298 -14.26 16.09 17.04
N ASN A 299 -13.98 17.33 17.46
CA ASN A 299 -14.39 18.52 16.73
C ASN A 299 -13.38 19.66 16.85
N SER A 300 -13.14 20.33 15.73
CA SER A 300 -12.17 21.41 15.61
C SER A 300 -12.82 22.75 15.31
N GLN A 301 -12.27 23.81 15.89
CA GLN A 301 -12.54 25.19 15.50
C GLN A 301 -11.47 25.63 14.50
N THR A 302 -11.91 26.06 13.32
CA THR A 302 -11.03 26.43 12.21
C THR A 302 -11.28 27.83 11.71
N SER A 303 -10.24 28.46 11.18
CA SER A 303 -10.33 29.72 10.46
C SER A 303 -9.35 29.68 9.29
N ARG A 304 -9.87 29.78 8.05
CA ARG A 304 -9.08 29.76 6.81
C ARG A 304 -8.14 28.55 6.69
N GLY A 305 -8.61 27.37 7.07
CA GLY A 305 -7.82 26.13 7.05
C GLY A 305 -6.89 25.94 8.26
N THR A 306 -6.75 26.92 9.15
CA THR A 306 -5.97 26.73 10.38
C THR A 306 -6.87 26.29 11.53
N ILE A 307 -6.52 25.18 12.19
CA ILE A 307 -7.09 24.73 13.46
C ILE A 307 -6.47 25.56 14.58
N PHE A 308 -7.30 26.14 15.45
CA PHE A 308 -6.83 26.85 16.64
C PHE A 308 -7.30 26.22 17.95
N SER A 309 -8.29 25.32 17.92
CA SER A 309 -8.66 24.48 19.05
C SER A 309 -9.40 23.22 18.58
N SER A 310 -9.17 22.10 19.24
CA SER A 310 -9.93 20.85 19.07
C SER A 310 -10.44 20.34 20.42
N ASN A 311 -11.54 19.59 20.41
CA ASN A 311 -11.99 18.82 21.57
C ASN A 311 -12.12 17.35 21.16
N VAL A 312 -11.63 16.45 22.02
CA VAL A 312 -11.73 15.00 21.87
C VAL A 312 -12.55 14.46 23.02
N ASN A 313 -13.59 13.68 22.73
CA ASN A 313 -14.40 13.01 23.73
C ASN A 313 -14.34 11.49 23.53
N VAL A 314 -14.07 10.74 24.59
CA VAL A 314 -14.24 9.27 24.64
C VAL A 314 -14.88 8.92 25.97
N HIS A 315 -16.15 8.51 25.95
CA HIS A 315 -16.90 8.28 27.18
C HIS A 315 -16.34 7.14 28.04
N THR A 316 -16.45 7.23 29.37
CA THR A 316 -16.01 6.15 30.28
C THR A 316 -16.71 4.80 30.04
N SER A 317 -17.95 4.79 29.55
CA SER A 317 -18.64 3.53 29.18
C SER A 317 -18.08 2.90 27.91
N TRP A 318 -17.40 3.67 27.05
CA TRP A 318 -16.67 3.14 25.90
C TRP A 318 -15.51 2.29 26.40
N LEU A 319 -14.71 2.84 27.31
CA LEU A 319 -13.59 2.15 27.95
C LEU A 319 -14.03 0.88 28.67
N ALA A 320 -15.16 0.94 29.38
CA ALA A 320 -15.70 -0.22 30.10
C ALA A 320 -16.14 -1.37 29.18
N ARG A 321 -16.53 -1.08 27.93
CA ARG A 321 -16.95 -2.10 26.95
C ARG A 321 -15.78 -2.62 26.11
N ASN A 322 -14.86 -1.73 25.76
CA ASN A 322 -13.90 -1.94 24.68
C ASN A 322 -12.46 -2.14 25.17
N GLY A 323 -12.27 -2.30 26.48
CA GLY A 323 -10.96 -2.53 27.10
C GLY A 323 -10.18 -1.26 27.37
N THR A 324 -9.06 -1.40 28.09
CA THR A 324 -8.16 -0.28 28.46
C THR A 324 -6.69 -0.58 28.22
N ASP A 325 -6.40 -1.66 27.50
CA ASP A 325 -5.06 -2.05 27.08
C ASP A 325 -4.73 -1.41 25.72
N LEU A 326 -3.48 -1.47 25.28
CA LEU A 326 -3.04 -0.84 24.02
C LEU A 326 -3.51 -1.61 22.78
N ASP A 327 -3.80 -2.91 22.91
CA ASP A 327 -4.43 -3.77 21.92
C ASP A 327 -5.96 -3.81 22.10
N SER A 328 -6.56 -2.67 22.42
CA SER A 328 -7.99 -2.55 22.65
C SER A 328 -8.65 -1.56 21.69
N TYR A 329 -9.94 -1.76 21.41
CA TYR A 329 -10.67 -0.83 20.55
C TYR A 329 -10.77 0.58 21.15
N SER A 330 -10.75 0.70 22.48
CA SER A 330 -10.65 2.01 23.16
C SER A 330 -9.36 2.75 22.82
N PHE A 331 -8.22 2.05 22.76
CA PHE A 331 -6.96 2.66 22.38
C PHE A 331 -7.00 3.16 20.93
N GLN A 332 -7.42 2.28 20.02
CA GLN A 332 -7.62 2.62 18.60
C GLN A 332 -8.56 3.82 18.42
N THR A 333 -9.62 3.91 19.25
CA THR A 333 -10.52 5.08 19.26
C THR A 333 -9.79 6.36 19.63
N TYR A 334 -8.90 6.36 20.63
CA TYR A 334 -8.11 7.56 20.94
C TYR A 334 -7.18 7.95 19.79
N VAL A 335 -6.52 7.00 19.13
CA VAL A 335 -5.68 7.27 17.95
C VAL A 335 -6.52 7.93 16.85
N HIS A 336 -7.70 7.38 16.56
CA HIS A 336 -8.68 7.89 15.60
C HIS A 336 -9.14 9.33 15.91
N GLU A 337 -9.63 9.58 17.12
CA GLU A 337 -10.19 10.89 17.48
C GLU A 337 -9.12 12.00 17.55
N ILE A 338 -7.89 11.62 17.89
CA ILE A 338 -6.74 12.53 17.79
C ILE A 338 -6.41 12.82 16.32
N GLY A 339 -6.48 11.83 15.43
CA GLY A 339 -6.36 12.04 13.98
C GLY A 339 -7.34 13.10 13.47
N HIS A 340 -8.61 13.03 13.89
CA HIS A 340 -9.59 14.07 13.61
C HIS A 340 -9.24 15.43 14.21
N ALA A 341 -8.77 15.45 15.47
CA ALA A 341 -8.37 16.67 16.15
C ALA A 341 -7.21 17.38 15.44
N LEU A 342 -6.34 16.59 14.78
CA LEU A 342 -5.21 17.01 13.96
C LEU A 342 -5.60 17.29 12.49
N GLY A 343 -6.85 17.07 12.09
CA GLY A 343 -7.36 17.53 10.80
C GLY A 343 -7.73 16.43 9.80
N LEU A 344 -7.53 15.15 10.11
CA LEU A 344 -7.97 14.06 9.26
C LEU A 344 -9.51 13.96 9.20
N GLY A 345 -10.03 13.51 8.08
CA GLY A 345 -11.39 13.04 7.88
C GLY A 345 -11.49 11.51 8.02
N HIS A 346 -12.68 10.97 7.80
CA HIS A 346 -12.86 9.52 7.68
C HIS A 346 -12.41 9.03 6.29
N ALA A 347 -12.09 7.75 6.22
CA ALA A 347 -11.73 7.06 4.98
C ALA A 347 -12.86 7.05 3.93
N GLY A 348 -14.12 7.21 4.35
CA GLY A 348 -15.25 7.42 3.44
C GLY A 348 -16.20 8.52 3.93
N ASN A 349 -17.22 8.81 3.12
CA ASN A 349 -18.25 9.79 3.46
C ASN A 349 -19.34 9.16 4.35
N TYR A 350 -18.93 8.68 5.52
CA TYR A 350 -19.79 8.16 6.58
C TYR A 350 -19.48 8.84 7.91
N ASN A 351 -20.38 8.68 8.88
CA ASN A 351 -20.24 9.22 10.24
C ASN A 351 -21.20 8.51 11.20
N GLY A 352 -20.71 8.11 12.38
CA GLY A 352 -21.49 7.44 13.43
C GLY A 352 -21.76 5.95 13.15
N SER A 353 -22.24 5.62 11.96
CA SER A 353 -22.43 4.23 11.51
C SER A 353 -22.10 4.08 10.03
N ALA A 354 -21.58 2.91 9.63
CA ALA A 354 -21.28 2.60 8.24
C ALA A 354 -21.48 1.10 7.97
N ASN A 355 -21.89 0.74 6.76
CA ASN A 355 -21.99 -0.65 6.32
C ASN A 355 -21.02 -0.88 5.15
N TYR A 356 -20.12 -1.85 5.27
CA TYR A 356 -19.20 -2.19 4.18
C TYR A 356 -19.98 -2.72 2.96
N GLY A 357 -19.53 -2.40 1.75
CA GLY A 357 -20.22 -2.66 0.48
C GLY A 357 -21.33 -1.67 0.15
N VAL A 358 -21.66 -0.74 1.05
CA VAL A 358 -22.67 0.30 0.85
C VAL A 358 -22.11 1.69 1.11
N SER A 359 -21.39 1.85 2.23
CA SER A 359 -20.89 3.14 2.72
C SER A 359 -19.44 3.40 2.37
N ASN A 360 -18.64 2.37 2.11
CA ASN A 360 -17.23 2.52 1.76
C ASN A 360 -17.09 3.30 0.44
N HIS A 361 -16.11 4.20 0.39
CA HIS A 361 -15.86 5.02 -0.79
C HIS A 361 -15.00 4.30 -1.84
N TYR A 362 -14.22 3.31 -1.41
CA TYR A 362 -13.33 2.48 -2.21
C TYR A 362 -13.22 1.08 -1.56
N ASP A 363 -12.81 0.08 -2.35
CA ASP A 363 -12.87 -1.33 -1.94
C ASP A 363 -12.00 -1.65 -0.71
N ASN A 364 -10.75 -1.15 -0.66
CA ASN A 364 -9.81 -1.40 0.44
C ASN A 364 -9.92 -0.44 1.65
N ASP A 365 -11.07 0.21 1.83
CA ASP A 365 -11.36 1.05 3.02
C ASP A 365 -11.39 0.17 4.27
N SER A 366 -10.28 0.14 5.01
CA SER A 366 -10.10 -0.74 6.17
C SER A 366 -9.04 -0.22 7.14
N TRP A 367 -9.04 -0.81 8.34
CA TRP A 367 -8.00 -0.61 9.35
C TRP A 367 -6.58 -0.96 8.90
N GLN A 368 -6.40 -1.70 7.78
CA GLN A 368 -5.07 -2.05 7.27
C GLN A 368 -4.38 -0.81 6.67
N GLY A 369 -5.14 0.08 6.02
CA GLY A 369 -4.61 1.28 5.38
C GLY A 369 -4.69 2.54 6.27
N THR A 370 -5.73 2.64 7.11
CA THR A 370 -6.02 3.85 7.91
C THR A 370 -6.82 3.54 9.17
N VAL A 371 -6.42 4.12 10.30
CA VAL A 371 -7.18 4.09 11.56
C VAL A 371 -8.50 4.86 11.45
N MET A 372 -8.64 5.71 10.42
CA MET A 372 -9.83 6.53 10.17
C MET A 372 -10.98 5.76 9.50
N SER A 373 -10.76 4.49 9.16
CA SER A 373 -11.79 3.60 8.62
C SER A 373 -12.71 3.06 9.71
N TYR A 374 -13.99 2.88 9.38
CA TYR A 374 -14.94 2.18 10.24
C TYR A 374 -14.91 0.67 10.06
N PHE A 375 -14.26 0.17 9.00
CA PHE A 375 -14.34 -1.24 8.64
C PHE A 375 -13.11 -2.00 9.10
N SER A 376 -13.34 -2.96 9.99
CA SER A 376 -12.35 -3.96 10.34
C SER A 376 -12.11 -4.92 9.16
N GLN A 377 -11.03 -5.71 9.22
CA GLN A 377 -10.80 -6.79 8.25
C GLN A 377 -11.86 -7.90 8.33
N ARG A 378 -12.71 -7.94 9.37
CA ARG A 378 -13.88 -8.86 9.39
C ARG A 378 -14.97 -8.38 8.46
N GLU A 379 -15.12 -7.07 8.32
CA GLU A 379 -16.18 -6.44 7.53
C GLU A 379 -15.73 -6.19 6.09
N ASN A 380 -14.48 -5.74 5.90
CA ASN A 380 -13.91 -5.51 4.57
C ASN A 380 -13.47 -6.84 3.94
N THR A 381 -14.23 -7.31 2.95
CA THR A 381 -13.95 -8.55 2.23
C THR A 381 -13.06 -8.37 0.98
N ALA A 382 -12.62 -7.15 0.66
CA ALA A 382 -11.80 -6.89 -0.53
C ALA A 382 -10.29 -7.06 -0.28
N ILE A 383 -9.86 -7.15 0.98
CA ILE A 383 -8.46 -7.35 1.35
C ILE A 383 -8.25 -8.72 2.02
N ASP A 384 -7.13 -9.38 1.72
CA ASP A 384 -6.69 -10.60 2.41
C ASP A 384 -5.79 -10.21 3.57
N ALA A 385 -6.41 -9.88 4.71
CA ALA A 385 -5.73 -9.46 5.92
C ALA A 385 -6.44 -9.99 7.17
N SER A 386 -5.68 -10.29 8.22
CA SER A 386 -6.26 -10.68 9.50
C SER A 386 -6.78 -9.47 10.25
N THR A 387 -7.87 -9.66 11.01
CA THR A 387 -8.34 -8.62 11.93
C THR A 387 -7.39 -8.47 13.10
N ALA A 388 -6.91 -7.24 13.31
CA ALA A 388 -6.04 -6.88 14.41
C ALA A 388 -6.28 -5.43 14.82
N TYR A 389 -6.03 -5.11 16.09
CA TYR A 389 -6.19 -3.75 16.58
C TYR A 389 -5.08 -2.84 16.06
N VAL A 390 -5.45 -1.63 15.68
CA VAL A 390 -4.52 -0.62 15.17
C VAL A 390 -3.77 0.00 16.35
N VAL A 391 -2.47 -0.29 16.44
CA VAL A 391 -1.62 0.19 17.54
C VAL A 391 -0.68 1.33 17.12
N THR A 392 -0.68 1.72 15.85
CA THR A 392 0.00 2.92 15.34
C THR A 392 -0.90 3.64 14.34
N PRO A 393 -0.69 4.93 14.04
CA PRO A 393 -1.19 5.49 12.78
C PRO A 393 -0.76 4.58 11.61
N MET A 394 -1.69 4.28 10.70
CA MET A 394 -1.43 3.41 9.57
C MET A 394 -0.88 4.20 8.38
N ILE A 395 -0.42 3.51 7.34
CA ILE A 395 0.37 4.12 6.26
C ILE A 395 -0.29 5.35 5.61
N ALA A 396 -1.60 5.32 5.34
CA ALA A 396 -2.29 6.47 4.76
C ALA A 396 -2.49 7.62 5.76
N ASP A 397 -2.63 7.30 7.05
CA ASP A 397 -2.69 8.31 8.11
C ASP A 397 -1.38 9.09 8.19
N ILE A 398 -0.24 8.38 8.11
CA ILE A 398 1.09 8.97 8.15
C ILE A 398 1.32 9.84 6.91
N LEU A 399 0.97 9.36 5.71
CA LEU A 399 1.05 10.16 4.47
C LEU A 399 0.21 11.43 4.57
N ALA A 400 -1.02 11.33 5.06
CA ALA A 400 -1.90 12.48 5.27
C ALA A 400 -1.32 13.48 6.27
N MET A 401 -0.72 13.01 7.37
CA MET A 401 -0.06 13.90 8.32
C MET A 401 1.19 14.55 7.75
N GLN A 402 2.01 13.83 6.98
CA GLN A 402 3.18 14.41 6.32
C GLN A 402 2.79 15.48 5.30
N ASP A 403 1.65 15.32 4.63
CA ASP A 403 1.10 16.33 3.73
C ASP A 403 0.56 17.56 4.48
N LEU A 404 -0.09 17.37 5.65
CA LEU A 404 -0.61 18.47 6.46
C LEU A 404 0.47 19.25 7.23
N TYR A 405 1.47 18.54 7.75
CA TYR A 405 2.41 19.05 8.74
C TYR A 405 3.88 19.00 8.32
N GLY A 406 4.20 18.41 7.16
CA GLY A 406 5.57 18.15 6.76
C GLY A 406 6.12 16.82 7.29
N THR A 407 7.26 16.40 6.75
CA THR A 407 7.92 15.12 7.10
C THR A 407 9.02 15.36 8.12
N ALA A 408 8.95 14.66 9.26
CA ALA A 408 10.05 14.62 10.22
C ALA A 408 11.28 13.92 9.62
N THR A 409 12.47 14.45 9.86
CA THR A 409 13.72 13.95 9.25
C THR A 409 14.65 13.22 10.22
N ASP A 410 14.31 13.19 11.50
CA ASP A 410 15.14 12.70 12.60
C ASP A 410 14.45 11.62 13.44
N LEU A 411 13.46 10.93 12.86
CA LEU A 411 12.79 9.80 13.50
C LEU A 411 13.77 8.61 13.56
N ARG A 412 14.26 8.27 14.76
CA ARG A 412 15.04 7.05 15.04
C ARG A 412 16.26 6.82 14.13
N THR A 413 17.05 7.86 13.85
CA THR A 413 18.20 7.80 12.91
C THR A 413 19.39 6.90 13.29
N GLU A 414 19.26 6.08 14.33
CA GLU A 414 20.28 5.14 14.80
C GLU A 414 19.75 3.73 14.56
N GLY A 415 20.63 2.72 14.49
CA GLY A 415 20.20 1.34 14.26
C GLY A 415 19.16 0.84 15.27
N THR A 416 18.00 0.44 14.76
CA THR A 416 16.80 0.16 15.55
C THR A 416 16.28 -1.26 15.29
N ILE A 417 15.96 -1.97 16.38
CA ILE A 417 15.24 -3.24 16.30
C ILE A 417 13.74 -2.98 16.47
N TYR A 418 12.95 -3.51 15.55
CA TYR A 418 11.49 -3.55 15.58
C TYR A 418 11.02 -4.99 15.77
N GLY A 419 9.97 -5.22 16.58
CA GLY A 419 9.50 -6.58 16.90
C GLY A 419 9.86 -6.99 18.33
N GLU A 420 10.05 -8.29 18.60
CA GLU A 420 10.05 -8.85 19.96
C GLU A 420 11.18 -8.35 20.86
N ASN A 421 12.32 -7.97 20.28
CA ASN A 421 13.49 -7.44 20.98
C ASN A 421 13.70 -5.95 20.72
N SER A 422 12.59 -5.20 20.61
CA SER A 422 12.66 -3.80 20.16
C SER A 422 13.62 -2.94 20.97
N THR A 423 14.37 -2.10 20.24
CA THR A 423 15.23 -1.04 20.79
C THR A 423 14.78 0.35 20.35
N ALA A 424 13.60 0.43 19.72
CA ALA A 424 13.04 1.67 19.19
C ALA A 424 12.72 2.70 20.29
N GLY A 425 12.55 2.23 21.53
CA GLY A 425 12.35 3.06 22.70
C GLY A 425 10.90 3.51 22.84
N GLY A 426 10.54 3.86 24.08
CA GLY A 426 9.26 4.47 24.40
C GLY A 426 8.09 3.58 23.98
N TYR A 427 7.16 4.14 23.22
CA TYR A 427 5.96 3.43 22.82
C TYR A 427 6.18 2.23 21.89
N TYR A 428 7.19 2.23 21.00
CA TYR A 428 7.44 1.06 20.13
C TYR A 428 7.79 -0.19 20.95
N ASP A 429 8.58 -0.04 22.02
CA ASP A 429 8.92 -1.13 22.93
C ASP A 429 7.67 -1.65 23.68
N GLU A 430 6.72 -0.76 24.00
CA GLU A 430 5.48 -1.15 24.67
C GLU A 430 4.54 -1.95 23.76
N ILE A 431 4.49 -1.63 22.46
CA ILE A 431 3.63 -2.34 21.50
C ILE A 431 4.27 -3.59 20.90
N ALA A 432 5.59 -3.75 21.02
CA ALA A 432 6.38 -4.85 20.46
C ALA A 432 5.82 -6.25 20.75
N SER A 433 5.21 -6.45 21.92
CA SER A 433 4.67 -7.74 22.37
C SER A 433 3.15 -7.89 22.24
N LEU A 434 2.44 -6.86 21.77
CA LEU A 434 0.98 -6.86 21.67
C LEU A 434 0.48 -7.78 20.56
N ARG A 435 -0.53 -8.59 20.83
CA ARG A 435 -1.11 -9.54 19.87
C ARG A 435 -2.62 -9.70 20.16
N PRO A 436 -3.52 -9.63 19.15
CA PRO A 436 -3.26 -9.30 17.75
C PRO A 436 -3.12 -7.78 17.53
N ALA A 437 -2.11 -7.36 16.77
CA ALA A 437 -1.85 -5.96 16.47
C ALA A 437 -1.52 -5.73 14.99
N THR A 438 -1.99 -4.61 14.44
CA THR A 438 -1.59 -4.08 13.13
C THR A 438 -0.87 -2.76 13.31
N PHE A 439 0.23 -2.57 12.57
CA PHE A 439 1.13 -1.43 12.76
C PHE A 439 1.93 -1.08 11.51
N THR A 440 2.41 0.16 11.49
CA THR A 440 3.33 0.69 10.47
C THR A 440 4.67 1.03 11.10
N ILE A 441 5.75 0.57 10.47
CA ILE A 441 7.11 0.97 10.79
C ILE A 441 7.46 2.21 9.97
N ILE A 442 7.99 3.23 10.64
CA ILE A 442 8.65 4.38 10.01
C ILE A 442 9.99 4.58 10.72
N ASP A 443 11.04 4.71 9.94
CA ASP A 443 12.39 5.02 10.38
C ASP A 443 13.03 6.06 9.43
N GLY A 444 13.87 6.92 9.98
CA GLY A 444 14.60 7.99 9.31
C GLY A 444 16.06 7.64 9.00
N GLY A 445 16.56 6.48 9.45
CA GLY A 445 17.84 5.91 9.03
C GLY A 445 18.53 5.15 10.16
N GLY A 446 19.65 4.50 9.84
CA GLY A 446 20.27 3.57 10.76
C GLY A 446 20.60 2.29 10.01
N GLU A 447 20.98 1.26 10.75
CA GLU A 447 20.94 -0.11 10.25
C GLU A 447 19.93 -0.84 11.11
N ASP A 448 18.75 -1.10 10.54
CA ASP A 448 17.55 -1.48 11.26
C ASP A 448 17.25 -2.97 11.07
N THR A 449 16.60 -3.56 12.06
CA THR A 449 16.28 -4.99 12.07
C THR A 449 14.82 -5.21 12.43
N ILE A 450 14.13 -6.03 11.64
CA ILE A 450 12.86 -6.63 12.04
C ILE A 450 13.14 -7.98 12.70
N ASP A 451 12.73 -8.15 13.95
CA ASP A 451 13.01 -9.34 14.76
C ASP A 451 11.73 -10.02 15.26
N PHE A 452 11.48 -11.21 14.71
CA PHE A 452 10.42 -12.13 15.12
C PHE A 452 11.00 -13.51 15.46
N SER A 453 12.22 -13.55 16.02
CA SER A 453 12.99 -14.76 16.27
C SER A 453 12.33 -15.80 17.18
N SER A 454 11.37 -15.42 18.03
CA SER A 454 10.66 -16.37 18.90
C SER A 454 9.29 -16.81 18.37
N VAL A 455 8.89 -16.33 17.19
CA VAL A 455 7.60 -16.67 16.57
C VAL A 455 7.67 -18.07 15.95
N ASN A 456 6.70 -18.93 16.24
CA ASN A 456 6.67 -20.30 15.69
C ASN A 456 5.72 -20.46 14.49
N ALA A 457 4.94 -19.42 14.16
CA ALA A 457 4.04 -19.44 13.02
C ALA A 457 4.82 -19.11 11.75
N ASN A 458 4.36 -19.60 10.60
CA ASN A 458 4.90 -19.19 9.30
C ASN A 458 4.67 -17.69 9.09
N GLN A 459 5.69 -17.00 8.62
CA GLN A 459 5.71 -15.55 8.41
C GLN A 459 6.06 -15.23 6.97
N LYS A 460 5.64 -14.04 6.54
CA LYS A 460 6.14 -13.40 5.33
C LYS A 460 6.63 -12.01 5.71
N ILE A 461 7.94 -11.85 5.81
CA ILE A 461 8.58 -10.60 6.19
C ILE A 461 9.16 -9.97 4.92
N SER A 462 8.60 -8.82 4.53
CA SER A 462 9.07 -8.04 3.38
C SER A 462 9.66 -6.72 3.85
N LEU A 463 10.92 -6.47 3.49
CA LEU A 463 11.64 -5.23 3.75
C LEU A 463 11.35 -4.14 2.71
N LEU A 464 10.48 -4.43 1.74
CA LEU A 464 10.02 -3.47 0.73
C LEU A 464 9.00 -2.50 1.32
N ALA A 465 9.25 -1.20 1.17
CA ALA A 465 8.30 -0.18 1.58
C ALA A 465 6.95 -0.32 0.84
N GLU A 466 5.87 0.02 1.55
CA GLU A 466 4.48 -0.06 1.09
C GLU A 466 4.01 -1.46 0.67
N THR A 467 4.70 -2.49 1.17
CA THR A 467 4.24 -3.88 1.10
C THR A 467 3.79 -4.35 2.47
N TYR A 468 2.81 -5.25 2.47
CA TYR A 468 2.30 -5.85 3.70
C TYR A 468 3.00 -7.18 3.98
N SER A 469 3.39 -7.33 5.23
CA SER A 469 4.00 -8.53 5.80
C SER A 469 3.00 -9.28 6.68
N ASP A 470 3.18 -10.59 6.75
CA ASP A 470 2.44 -11.52 7.61
C ASP A 470 3.33 -11.86 8.80
N VAL A 471 3.01 -11.35 9.99
CA VAL A 471 3.87 -11.50 11.17
C VAL A 471 3.07 -11.97 12.37
N ASN A 472 3.71 -12.74 13.25
CA ASN A 472 3.08 -13.30 14.46
C ASN A 472 1.81 -14.13 14.17
N GLY A 473 1.78 -14.85 13.05
CA GLY A 473 0.65 -15.69 12.65
C GLY A 473 -0.58 -14.93 12.12
N LEU A 474 -0.45 -13.63 11.85
CA LEU A 474 -1.47 -12.80 11.24
C LEU A 474 -1.07 -12.47 9.79
N ARG A 475 -2.08 -12.19 8.95
CA ARG A 475 -1.89 -11.76 7.57
C ARG A 475 -1.96 -10.24 7.43
N GLY A 476 -1.02 -9.67 6.71
CA GLY A 476 -1.01 -8.28 6.26
C GLY A 476 -1.08 -7.24 7.38
N ASN A 477 -0.54 -7.56 8.56
CA ASN A 477 -0.66 -6.74 9.77
C ASN A 477 0.58 -5.87 10.05
N MET A 478 1.60 -5.92 9.20
CA MET A 478 2.76 -5.03 9.28
C MET A 478 3.04 -4.40 7.91
N THR A 479 3.29 -3.10 7.88
CA THR A 479 3.75 -2.38 6.68
C THR A 479 4.91 -1.46 7.01
N ILE A 480 5.77 -1.20 6.03
CA ILE A 480 6.87 -0.25 6.13
C ILE A 480 6.49 1.02 5.36
N MET A 481 6.68 2.18 5.97
CA MET A 481 6.40 3.48 5.36
C MET A 481 7.35 3.76 4.19
N ARG A 482 6.87 4.43 3.15
CA ARG A 482 7.75 4.90 2.06
C ARG A 482 8.84 5.83 2.60
N GLY A 483 10.06 5.65 2.08
CA GLY A 483 11.24 6.41 2.52
C GLY A 483 11.96 5.80 3.72
N THR A 484 11.38 4.81 4.39
CA THR A 484 12.08 3.96 5.36
C THR A 484 12.79 2.83 4.63
N VAL A 485 14.03 2.57 5.03
CA VAL A 485 14.84 1.43 4.59
C VAL A 485 15.10 0.60 5.83
N ILE A 486 14.84 -0.70 5.75
CA ILE A 486 15.18 -1.66 6.80
C ILE A 486 16.19 -2.63 6.19
N GLU A 487 17.31 -2.83 6.85
CA GLU A 487 18.43 -3.62 6.33
C GLU A 487 18.30 -5.10 6.69
N ASN A 488 17.77 -5.43 7.88
CA ASN A 488 17.88 -6.79 8.41
C ASN A 488 16.52 -7.39 8.79
N ALA A 489 16.41 -8.71 8.66
CA ALA A 489 15.26 -9.47 9.15
C ALA A 489 15.68 -10.77 9.83
N ILE A 490 15.08 -11.07 10.97
CA ILE A 490 15.24 -12.31 11.72
C ILE A 490 13.86 -12.94 11.86
N ALA A 491 13.65 -14.05 11.16
CA ALA A 491 12.43 -14.83 11.19
C ALA A 491 12.46 -15.87 12.32
N GLY A 492 11.40 -16.67 12.41
CA GLY A 492 11.08 -17.47 13.58
C GLY A 492 11.47 -18.94 13.45
N SER A 493 10.64 -19.82 14.00
CA SER A 493 10.76 -21.27 13.79
C SER A 493 9.73 -21.82 12.79
N GLY A 494 9.04 -20.94 12.07
CA GLY A 494 8.04 -21.29 11.06
C GLY A 494 8.70 -21.56 9.71
N ASN A 495 7.92 -21.98 8.70
CA ASN A 495 8.42 -21.97 7.33
C ASN A 495 8.19 -20.56 6.77
N ASP A 496 9.23 -19.74 6.79
CA ASP A 496 9.14 -18.31 6.63
C ASP A 496 9.57 -17.86 5.22
N ILE A 497 9.04 -16.73 4.77
CA ILE A 497 9.44 -16.06 3.54
C ILE A 497 10.04 -14.71 3.91
N LEU A 498 11.32 -14.52 3.60
CA LEU A 498 12.04 -13.27 3.83
C LEU A 498 12.35 -12.64 2.47
N ILE A 499 11.94 -11.39 2.29
CA ILE A 499 12.17 -10.62 1.06
C ILE A 499 12.92 -9.35 1.46
N GLY A 500 14.14 -9.22 0.98
CA GLY A 500 15.00 -8.05 1.13
C GLY A 500 14.54 -6.88 0.26
N ASN A 501 15.44 -5.92 0.05
CA ASN A 501 15.15 -4.72 -0.73
C ASN A 501 16.29 -4.38 -1.69
N PHE A 502 16.74 -3.12 -1.69
CA PHE A 502 17.82 -2.65 -2.57
C PHE A 502 19.11 -2.35 -1.82
N ALA A 503 19.07 -2.41 -0.49
CA ALA A 503 20.20 -2.23 0.39
C ALA A 503 20.89 -3.57 0.63
N ASP A 504 22.11 -3.53 1.16
CA ASP A 504 22.78 -4.74 1.63
C ASP A 504 22.00 -5.29 2.83
N ASN A 505 21.41 -6.48 2.69
CA ASN A 505 20.52 -7.07 3.69
C ASN A 505 21.17 -8.24 4.45
N ALA A 506 20.85 -8.37 5.75
CA ALA A 506 21.11 -9.59 6.50
C ALA A 506 19.80 -10.31 6.85
N LEU A 507 19.59 -11.49 6.26
CA LEU A 507 18.36 -12.27 6.40
C LEU A 507 18.63 -13.61 7.09
N TYR A 508 17.89 -13.87 8.17
CA TYR A 508 18.03 -15.07 8.98
C TYR A 508 16.69 -15.82 9.06
N GLY A 509 16.59 -16.98 8.42
CA GLY A 509 15.42 -17.87 8.45
C GLY A 509 15.23 -18.54 9.81
N ASN A 510 16.34 -18.93 10.45
CA ASN A 510 16.43 -19.66 11.71
C ASN A 510 15.99 -21.13 11.61
N ALA A 511 14.74 -21.48 11.85
CA ALA A 511 14.34 -22.88 11.83
C ALA A 511 13.04 -23.03 11.06
N GLY A 512 12.91 -24.13 10.32
CA GLY A 512 11.83 -24.29 9.37
C GLY A 512 12.39 -24.36 7.97
N ASN A 513 11.53 -24.58 6.99
CA ASN A 513 11.94 -24.57 5.58
C ASN A 513 11.68 -23.17 5.04
N ASP A 514 12.72 -22.36 5.01
CA ASP A 514 12.61 -20.94 4.75
C ASP A 514 12.93 -20.60 3.30
N ARG A 515 12.33 -19.52 2.80
CA ARG A 515 12.67 -18.92 1.50
C ARG A 515 13.25 -17.54 1.72
N LEU A 516 14.52 -17.36 1.35
CA LEU A 516 15.26 -16.12 1.51
C LEU A 516 15.56 -15.51 0.15
N ASP A 517 15.00 -14.34 -0.11
CA ASP A 517 15.25 -13.51 -1.27
C ASP A 517 15.96 -12.24 -0.80
N GLY A 518 17.26 -12.11 -1.09
CA GLY A 518 18.06 -10.93 -0.71
C GLY A 518 17.68 -9.67 -1.47
N GLY A 519 17.25 -9.80 -2.72
CA GLY A 519 17.00 -8.67 -3.60
C GLY A 519 18.30 -8.14 -4.24
N PHE A 520 18.35 -6.82 -4.42
CA PHE A 520 19.58 -6.17 -4.87
C PHE A 520 20.41 -5.76 -3.66
N GLY A 521 21.73 -5.85 -3.77
CA GLY A 521 22.61 -5.50 -2.67
C GLY A 521 23.80 -6.43 -2.63
N ASN A 522 24.57 -6.40 -1.56
CA ASN A 522 25.48 -7.48 -1.22
C ASN A 522 24.93 -8.12 0.04
N ASP A 523 24.14 -9.17 -0.11
CA ASP A 523 23.31 -9.69 0.96
C ASP A 523 24.01 -10.82 1.70
N THR A 524 23.70 -10.96 2.98
CA THR A 524 24.12 -12.08 3.83
C THR A 524 22.91 -12.90 4.22
N LEU A 525 22.85 -14.14 3.75
CA LEU A 525 21.71 -15.03 3.92
C LEU A 525 22.10 -16.23 4.79
N SER A 526 21.25 -16.56 5.75
CA SER A 526 21.37 -17.72 6.64
C SER A 526 20.01 -18.41 6.72
N GLY A 527 19.90 -19.61 6.15
CA GLY A 527 18.66 -20.39 6.20
C GLY A 527 18.42 -20.94 7.60
N GLY A 528 19.48 -21.45 8.22
CA GLY A 528 19.47 -22.04 9.54
C GLY A 528 19.24 -23.54 9.48
N SER A 529 18.21 -24.03 10.17
CA SER A 529 17.89 -25.46 10.20
C SER A 529 16.60 -25.75 9.48
N GLY A 530 16.67 -26.60 8.46
CA GLY A 530 15.53 -27.01 7.67
C GLY A 530 15.99 -27.32 6.27
N SER A 531 15.08 -27.28 5.31
CA SER A 531 15.38 -27.34 3.88
C SER A 531 15.04 -25.98 3.30
N ASP A 532 16.06 -25.15 3.16
CA ASP A 532 15.92 -23.73 2.87
C ASP A 532 16.16 -23.44 1.39
N THR A 533 15.58 -22.36 0.89
CA THR A 533 15.72 -21.92 -0.50
C THR A 533 16.24 -20.50 -0.57
N PHE A 534 17.41 -20.33 -1.18
CA PHE A 534 18.05 -19.03 -1.40
C PHE A 534 17.79 -18.58 -2.84
N VAL A 535 17.17 -17.43 -3.01
CA VAL A 535 16.71 -16.92 -4.31
C VAL A 535 17.70 -15.90 -4.87
N PHE A 536 18.07 -16.06 -6.14
CA PHE A 536 18.96 -15.14 -6.84
C PHE A 536 18.56 -14.91 -8.29
N ASN A 537 19.05 -13.81 -8.86
CA ASN A 537 18.87 -13.46 -10.26
C ASN A 537 20.08 -12.67 -10.78
N ALA A 538 20.02 -12.25 -12.04
CA ALA A 538 21.07 -11.46 -12.67
C ALA A 538 21.21 -10.05 -12.05
N ASN A 539 22.45 -9.55 -11.98
CA ASN A 539 22.83 -8.21 -11.51
C ASN A 539 22.38 -7.85 -10.08
N TRP A 540 22.24 -8.85 -9.20
CA TRP A 540 21.83 -8.65 -7.81
C TRP A 540 22.94 -8.24 -6.87
N GLY A 541 24.19 -8.54 -7.23
CA GLY A 541 25.37 -8.05 -6.52
C GLY A 541 26.24 -9.20 -6.07
N ASN A 542 26.90 -9.05 -4.92
CA ASN A 542 27.79 -10.07 -4.38
C ASN A 542 27.25 -10.59 -3.06
N ASP A 543 26.55 -11.70 -3.11
CA ASP A 543 25.83 -12.25 -1.98
C ASP A 543 26.61 -13.37 -1.31
N GLU A 544 26.31 -13.61 -0.03
CA GLU A 544 26.90 -14.65 0.78
C GLU A 544 25.81 -15.52 1.41
N ILE A 545 25.84 -16.83 1.12
CA ILE A 545 25.10 -17.85 1.87
C ILE A 545 26.05 -18.42 2.93
N THR A 546 25.65 -18.31 4.20
CA THR A 546 26.56 -18.56 5.33
C THR A 546 26.50 -19.98 5.90
N ASP A 547 25.44 -20.74 5.62
CA ASP A 547 25.14 -22.02 6.28
C ASP A 547 24.55 -23.11 5.36
N PHE A 548 24.76 -22.99 4.05
CA PHE A 548 24.22 -23.94 3.06
C PHE A 548 24.58 -25.40 3.36
N THR A 549 23.57 -26.26 3.34
CA THR A 549 23.67 -27.70 3.56
C THR A 549 23.36 -28.47 2.27
N ASP A 550 24.41 -29.02 1.65
CA ASP A 550 24.35 -29.87 0.45
C ASP A 550 23.31 -31.02 0.58
N GLY A 551 22.47 -31.17 -0.45
CA GLY A 551 21.39 -32.16 -0.50
C GLY A 551 20.21 -31.89 0.44
N VAL A 552 20.16 -30.71 1.07
CA VAL A 552 19.07 -30.25 1.93
C VAL A 552 18.55 -28.89 1.48
N ASP A 553 19.45 -27.94 1.25
CA ASP A 553 19.10 -26.58 0.82
C ASP A 553 19.15 -26.45 -0.71
N PHE A 554 18.51 -25.40 -1.21
CA PHE A 554 18.38 -25.12 -2.64
C PHE A 554 18.76 -23.70 -2.99
N ILE A 555 19.33 -23.52 -4.17
CA ILE A 555 19.55 -22.22 -4.81
C ILE A 555 18.58 -22.08 -5.97
N GLU A 556 17.74 -21.06 -5.96
CA GLU A 556 16.71 -20.85 -6.98
C GLU A 556 16.97 -19.60 -7.81
N PHE A 557 16.84 -19.74 -9.13
CA PHE A 557 16.79 -18.63 -10.06
C PHE A 557 15.36 -18.47 -10.61
N GLU A 558 14.66 -17.45 -10.11
CA GLU A 558 13.26 -17.17 -10.50
C GLU A 558 13.13 -16.61 -11.93
N SER A 559 14.20 -16.06 -12.50
CA SER A 559 14.21 -15.54 -13.86
C SER A 559 15.63 -15.54 -14.46
N GLY A 560 15.70 -15.45 -15.79
CA GLY A 560 16.97 -15.35 -16.52
C GLY A 560 17.66 -16.70 -16.70
N ALA A 561 18.19 -17.30 -15.62
CA ALA A 561 18.88 -18.58 -15.71
C ALA A 561 17.82 -19.68 -15.91
N THR A 562 18.02 -20.52 -16.93
CA THR A 562 17.06 -21.56 -17.32
C THR A 562 17.62 -22.97 -17.12
N SER A 563 18.91 -23.08 -16.83
CA SER A 563 19.60 -24.35 -16.63
C SER A 563 20.87 -24.20 -15.82
N PHE A 564 21.35 -25.30 -15.24
CA PHE A 564 22.61 -25.36 -14.49
C PHE A 564 23.81 -24.96 -15.36
N GLU A 565 23.74 -25.22 -16.67
CA GLU A 565 24.77 -24.84 -17.64
C GLU A 565 24.93 -23.32 -17.84
N ASP A 566 23.95 -22.52 -17.40
CA ASP A 566 24.04 -21.05 -17.45
C ASP A 566 24.99 -20.50 -16.36
N LEU A 567 25.34 -21.31 -15.36
CA LEU A 567 26.11 -20.92 -14.19
C LEU A 567 27.61 -21.23 -14.36
N THR A 568 28.46 -20.33 -13.84
CA THR A 568 29.88 -20.63 -13.65
C THR A 568 30.17 -20.83 -12.18
N ILE A 569 30.50 -22.07 -11.80
CA ILE A 569 30.74 -22.47 -10.41
C ILE A 569 32.22 -22.84 -10.23
N SER A 570 32.87 -22.30 -9.20
CA SER A 570 34.29 -22.55 -8.91
C SER A 570 34.60 -22.50 -7.41
N SER A 571 35.57 -23.28 -6.93
CA SER A 571 36.02 -23.17 -5.54
C SER A 571 37.04 -22.03 -5.36
N VAL A 572 36.83 -21.20 -4.34
CA VAL A 572 37.79 -20.19 -3.86
C VAL A 572 38.08 -20.47 -2.39
N GLY A 573 39.23 -21.08 -2.09
CA GLY A 573 39.52 -21.52 -0.72
C GLY A 573 38.63 -22.70 -0.33
N SER A 574 37.83 -22.54 0.73
CA SER A 574 36.82 -23.52 1.17
C SER A 574 35.44 -23.29 0.58
N ASP A 575 35.25 -22.20 -0.16
CA ASP A 575 33.94 -21.68 -0.50
C ASP A 575 33.66 -21.92 -1.98
N ALA A 576 32.39 -22.10 -2.33
CA ALA A 576 31.94 -22.17 -3.71
C ALA A 576 31.54 -20.77 -4.15
N VAL A 577 31.99 -20.36 -5.32
CA VAL A 577 31.63 -19.09 -5.93
C VAL A 577 30.89 -19.39 -7.22
N ILE A 578 29.62 -19.02 -7.24
CA ILE A 578 28.72 -19.10 -8.39
C ILE A 578 28.69 -17.71 -9.01
N THR A 579 28.85 -17.63 -10.33
CA THR A 579 28.69 -16.37 -11.06
C THR A 579 27.67 -16.55 -12.17
N TYR A 580 26.76 -15.58 -12.27
CA TYR A 580 25.67 -15.55 -13.24
C TYR A 580 25.34 -14.10 -13.57
N GLU A 581 25.48 -13.72 -14.85
CA GLU A 581 25.11 -12.40 -15.40
C GLU A 581 25.26 -11.20 -14.44
N GLY A 582 26.48 -10.96 -13.97
CA GLY A 582 26.80 -9.80 -13.11
C GLY A 582 26.61 -10.03 -11.60
N SER A 583 25.94 -11.11 -11.21
CA SER A 583 25.83 -11.56 -9.81
C SER A 583 26.95 -12.53 -9.45
N VAL A 584 27.36 -12.47 -8.18
CA VAL A 584 28.31 -13.38 -7.55
C VAL A 584 27.66 -13.91 -6.28
N ILE A 585 27.58 -15.22 -6.11
CA ILE A 585 27.04 -15.85 -4.91
C ILE A 585 28.17 -16.67 -4.30
N THR A 586 28.55 -16.32 -3.08
CA THR A 586 29.53 -17.06 -2.28
C THR A 586 28.80 -17.99 -1.34
N VAL A 587 29.04 -19.29 -1.46
CA VAL A 587 28.51 -20.31 -0.55
C VAL A 587 29.63 -20.69 0.41
N THR A 588 29.58 -20.11 1.61
CA THR A 588 30.66 -20.18 2.59
C THR A 588 30.81 -21.58 3.16
N GLY A 589 32.04 -22.11 3.14
CA GLY A 589 32.36 -23.42 3.70
C GLY A 589 31.93 -24.64 2.87
N VAL A 590 31.39 -24.43 1.67
CA VAL A 590 30.98 -25.51 0.75
C VAL A 590 31.93 -25.56 -0.45
N ASP A 591 32.49 -26.72 -0.77
CA ASP A 591 33.31 -26.85 -1.99
C ASP A 591 32.42 -26.96 -3.24
N ALA A 592 32.81 -26.29 -4.34
CA ALA A 592 32.04 -26.27 -5.58
C ALA A 592 31.77 -27.67 -6.18
N SER A 593 32.56 -28.70 -5.86
CA SER A 593 32.31 -30.07 -6.33
C SER A 593 31.14 -30.77 -5.63
N LEU A 594 30.63 -30.20 -4.53
CA LEU A 594 29.43 -30.69 -3.85
C LEU A 594 28.16 -30.16 -4.51
N LEU A 595 28.20 -28.97 -5.11
CA LEU A 595 27.05 -28.38 -5.80
C LEU A 595 26.79 -29.06 -7.15
N GLY A 596 25.66 -29.76 -7.24
CA GLY A 596 25.16 -30.43 -8.43
C GLY A 596 23.84 -29.85 -8.93
N VAL A 597 23.36 -30.34 -10.08
CA VAL A 597 22.09 -29.90 -10.68
C VAL A 597 20.89 -30.05 -9.74
N ASP A 598 20.94 -31.00 -8.80
CA ASP A 598 19.87 -31.28 -7.85
C ASP A 598 19.74 -30.21 -6.75
N ASP A 599 20.77 -29.36 -6.55
CA ASP A 599 20.76 -28.25 -5.59
C ASP A 599 20.16 -26.96 -6.18
N PHE A 600 19.78 -26.96 -7.46
CA PHE A 600 19.33 -25.77 -8.18
C PHE A 600 17.92 -25.91 -8.73
N ALA A 601 17.15 -24.83 -8.62
CA ALA A 601 15.87 -24.66 -9.27
C ALA A 601 15.92 -23.49 -10.27
N PHE A 602 15.27 -23.67 -11.43
CA PHE A 602 15.22 -22.68 -12.52
C PHE A 602 13.76 -22.55 -13.01
N ALA A 603 13.37 -21.33 -13.36
CA ALA A 603 12.02 -21.01 -13.86
C ALA A 603 11.76 -21.42 -15.32
#